data_AF-A0A2N0RLL0-F1
#
_entry.id   AF-A0A2N0RLL0-F1
#
_cell.length_a   1.000
_cell.length_b   1.000
_cell.length_c   1.000
_cell.angle_alpha   90.00
_cell.angle_beta   90.00
_cell.angle_gamma   90.00
#
_symmetry.space_group_name_H-M   'P 1'
#
loop_
_entity.id
_entity.type
_entity.pdbx_description
1 polymer ?
#
loop_
_entity_poly.entity_id
_entity_poly.type
_entity_poly.pdbx_seq_one_letter_code
_entity_poly.pdbx_strand_id
1 'polypeptide(L)'
;MNHNNLSDIYKFTQRNMINWSLTSKFFHHNSRDTYTDDKHSKDISWIIKSSTGTLPTLDFLNRNFPNLIKNDTKCMLCNSAEESNDHIWKCPTLLPHIRSTFRLLADQAQTFLQKYADKLNLCITDSIKYSNTFCWSFYNDAPITDNATLLLRSYVSEDLFRTFRTHFLTQGATIKAILKFMETATRLIKRNIWKVRSAAWKDKKRRLQITKKSFKNYQRDPRMKTTRAPRCRNIGYICPQTVSLYNNYNRSDLIFIILASSNFLHSSVFFNQLTYDLSDDISYYSSPHYSRILMV
;
A
#
# COMPACT_ATOMS: atom_id res chain seq x y z
N MET A 1 -10.43 -18.47 -2.61
CA MET A 1 -10.53 -17.69 -1.35
C MET A 1 -10.74 -16.23 -1.73
N ASN A 2 -11.92 -15.63 -1.51
CA ASN A 2 -12.16 -14.23 -1.92
C ASN A 2 -11.66 -13.26 -0.83
N HIS A 3 -10.38 -12.89 -0.93
CA HIS A 3 -9.81 -11.78 -0.18
C HIS A 3 -10.31 -10.45 -0.78
N ASN A 4 -11.56 -10.06 -0.50
CA ASN A 4 -12.18 -8.84 -1.06
C ASN A 4 -11.33 -7.56 -0.85
N ASN A 5 -10.50 -7.50 0.20
CA ASN A 5 -9.67 -6.34 0.57
C ASN A 5 -8.50 -6.02 -0.38
N LEU A 6 -8.15 -6.93 -1.30
CA LEU A 6 -7.06 -6.74 -2.28
C LEU A 6 -7.52 -6.93 -3.72
N SER A 7 -8.82 -6.98 -3.96
CA SER A 7 -9.39 -7.14 -5.29
C SER A 7 -9.01 -5.99 -6.24
N ASP A 8 -8.82 -4.79 -5.71
CA ASP A 8 -8.32 -3.63 -6.45
C ASP A 8 -6.82 -3.76 -6.79
N ILE A 9 -5.97 -4.20 -5.84
CA ILE A 9 -4.55 -4.45 -6.09
C ILE A 9 -4.35 -5.53 -7.16
N TYR A 10 -5.17 -6.58 -7.15
CA TYR A 10 -5.17 -7.60 -8.19
C TYR A 10 -5.46 -6.97 -9.57
N LYS A 11 -6.50 -6.14 -9.68
CA LYS A 11 -6.82 -5.42 -10.92
C LYS A 11 -5.69 -4.48 -11.37
N PHE A 12 -5.08 -3.73 -10.44
CA PHE A 12 -3.96 -2.84 -10.76
C PHE A 12 -2.73 -3.62 -11.23
N THR A 13 -2.52 -4.83 -10.70
CA THR A 13 -1.45 -5.73 -11.14
C THR A 13 -1.69 -6.22 -12.56
N GLN A 14 -2.90 -6.70 -12.87
CA GLN A 14 -3.27 -7.14 -14.22
C GLN A 14 -3.12 -6.02 -15.26
N ARG A 15 -3.32 -4.77 -14.84
CA ARG A 15 -3.16 -3.58 -15.68
C ARG A 15 -1.72 -3.06 -15.73
N ASN A 16 -0.75 -3.75 -15.13
CA ASN A 16 0.66 -3.34 -15.06
C ASN A 16 0.85 -1.93 -14.48
N MET A 17 0.03 -1.55 -13.49
CA MET A 17 0.08 -0.20 -12.90
C MET A 17 1.07 -0.10 -11.74
N ILE A 18 1.41 -1.22 -11.11
CA ILE A 18 2.27 -1.28 -9.93
C ILE A 18 3.69 -1.63 -10.38
N ASN A 19 4.66 -0.80 -10.02
CA ASN A 19 6.07 -1.16 -10.14
C ASN A 19 6.44 -2.07 -8.96
N TRP A 20 6.31 -3.38 -9.16
CA TRP A 20 6.55 -4.37 -8.11
C TRP A 20 7.99 -4.41 -7.63
N SER A 21 8.97 -4.19 -8.52
CA SER A 21 10.39 -4.13 -8.16
C SER A 21 10.67 -3.01 -7.17
N LEU A 22 10.19 -1.80 -7.46
CA LEU A 22 10.35 -0.64 -6.58
C LEU A 22 9.51 -0.73 -5.32
N THR A 23 8.27 -1.24 -5.43
CA THR A 23 7.40 -1.46 -4.27
C THR A 23 8.07 -2.42 -3.29
N SER A 24 8.61 -3.54 -3.77
CA SER A 24 9.33 -4.49 -2.93
C SER A 24 10.56 -3.85 -2.28
N LYS A 25 11.36 -3.10 -3.05
CA LYS A 25 12.50 -2.34 -2.50
C LYS A 25 12.06 -1.34 -1.43
N PHE A 26 10.94 -0.65 -1.62
CA PHE A 26 10.41 0.30 -0.65
C PHE A 26 9.94 -0.38 0.64
N PHE A 27 9.31 -1.56 0.55
CA PHE A 27 8.89 -2.31 1.74
C PHE A 27 10.07 -2.78 2.60
N HIS A 28 11.24 -2.96 1.99
CA HIS A 28 12.49 -3.29 2.68
C HIS A 28 13.38 -2.08 2.97
N HIS A 29 12.93 -0.87 2.59
CA HIS A 29 13.76 0.33 2.72
C HIS A 29 13.81 0.79 4.17
N ASN A 30 15.02 0.77 4.76
CA ASN A 30 15.25 1.37 6.06
C ASN A 30 15.74 2.82 5.90
N SER A 31 14.84 3.77 6.17
CA SER A 31 15.15 5.19 6.18
C SER A 31 15.87 5.68 7.45
N ARG A 32 16.12 4.78 8.40
CA ARG A 32 16.76 5.05 9.69
C ARG A 32 18.07 4.28 9.71
N ASP A 33 19.20 4.95 9.91
CA ASP A 33 20.53 4.33 9.85
C ASP A 33 20.80 3.27 10.96
N THR A 34 19.80 2.93 11.77
CA THR A 34 19.90 1.95 12.87
C THR A 34 18.93 0.79 12.66
N TYR A 35 19.43 -0.43 12.90
CA TYR A 35 18.71 -1.69 12.67
C TYR A 35 17.60 -1.97 13.70
N THR A 36 17.60 -1.30 14.86
CA THR A 36 16.68 -1.54 15.98
C THR A 36 15.95 -0.27 16.43
N ASP A 37 15.42 0.51 15.49
CA ASP A 37 14.61 1.69 15.83
C ASP A 37 13.12 1.35 15.95
N ASP A 38 12.53 1.63 17.12
CA ASP A 38 11.09 1.61 17.38
C ASP A 38 10.29 2.42 16.35
N LYS A 39 10.87 3.51 15.83
CA LYS A 39 10.24 4.35 14.79
C LYS A 39 10.24 3.62 13.45
N HIS A 40 11.34 2.95 13.09
CA HIS A 40 11.40 2.13 11.88
C HIS A 40 10.32 1.04 11.89
N SER A 41 10.16 0.33 13.01
CA SER A 41 9.10 -0.68 13.17
C SER A 41 7.69 -0.11 12.99
N LYS A 42 7.44 1.13 13.45
CA LYS A 42 6.16 1.83 13.26
C LYS A 42 5.95 2.29 11.82
N ASP A 43 7.01 2.63 11.11
CA ASP A 43 6.96 3.03 9.72
C ASP A 43 6.70 1.83 8.81
N ILE A 44 7.40 0.71 8.99
CA ILE A 44 7.12 -0.56 8.31
C ILE A 44 5.71 -1.07 8.63
N SER A 45 5.30 -1.04 9.90
CA SER A 45 3.95 -1.47 10.28
C SER A 45 2.86 -0.64 9.58
N TRP A 46 3.11 0.65 9.36
CA TRP A 46 2.20 1.48 8.58
C TRP A 46 2.17 1.05 7.11
N ILE A 47 3.33 0.91 6.47
CA ILE A 47 3.46 0.55 5.05
C ILE A 47 2.71 -0.76 4.79
N ILE A 48 2.97 -1.80 5.59
CA ILE A 48 2.33 -3.10 5.45
C ILE A 48 0.82 -3.02 5.68
N LYS A 49 0.36 -2.27 6.69
CA LYS A 49 -1.09 -2.16 6.95
C LYS A 49 -1.83 -1.38 5.88
N SER A 50 -1.21 -0.32 5.34
CA SER A 50 -1.79 0.47 4.25
C SER A 50 -1.86 -0.35 2.96
N SER A 51 -0.79 -1.07 2.63
CA SER A 51 -0.72 -1.89 1.42
C SER A 51 -1.68 -3.07 1.47
N THR A 52 -1.81 -3.73 2.62
CA THR A 52 -2.71 -4.89 2.80
C THR A 52 -4.17 -4.53 3.08
N GLY A 53 -4.50 -3.25 3.23
CA GLY A 53 -5.87 -2.83 3.60
C GLY A 53 -6.27 -3.31 4.98
N THR A 54 -5.33 -3.28 5.93
CA THR A 54 -5.51 -3.71 7.33
C THR A 54 -5.27 -2.58 8.33
N LEU A 55 -5.43 -1.32 7.89
CA LEU A 55 -5.44 -0.20 8.83
C LEU A 55 -6.56 -0.42 9.87
N PRO A 56 -6.36 0.01 11.14
CA PRO A 56 -7.30 -0.26 12.22
C PRO A 56 -8.53 0.65 12.14
N THR A 57 -9.38 0.42 11.15
CA THR A 57 -10.69 1.04 10.91
C THR A 57 -11.77 0.45 11.82
N LEU A 58 -12.91 1.14 11.98
CA LEU A 58 -13.94 0.71 12.94
C LEU A 58 -14.55 -0.64 12.61
N ASP A 59 -14.72 -0.99 11.34
CA ASP A 59 -15.14 -2.34 10.91
C ASP A 59 -14.21 -3.43 11.47
N PHE A 60 -12.90 -3.27 11.33
CA PHE A 60 -11.87 -4.17 11.86
C PHE A 60 -11.83 -4.15 13.38
N LEU A 61 -11.98 -2.98 14.01
CA LEU A 61 -11.99 -2.87 15.47
C LEU A 61 -13.23 -3.54 16.05
N ASN A 62 -14.40 -3.36 15.45
CA ASN A 62 -15.64 -3.97 15.88
C ASN A 62 -15.62 -5.49 15.69
N ARG A 63 -15.05 -5.97 14.57
CA ARG A 63 -14.84 -7.40 14.35
C ARG A 63 -13.96 -8.05 15.42
N ASN A 64 -12.91 -7.36 15.86
CA ASN A 64 -11.96 -7.89 16.84
C ASN A 64 -12.38 -7.67 18.30
N PHE A 65 -13.14 -6.60 18.57
CA PHE A 65 -13.56 -6.15 19.90
C PHE A 65 -15.04 -5.73 19.93
N PRO A 66 -15.99 -6.60 19.56
CA PRO A 66 -17.40 -6.24 19.39
C PRO A 66 -18.03 -5.66 20.66
N ASN A 67 -17.71 -6.17 21.86
CA ASN A 67 -18.31 -5.63 23.08
C ASN A 67 -17.74 -4.25 23.48
N LEU A 68 -16.57 -3.86 22.96
CA LEU A 68 -16.00 -2.52 23.16
C LEU A 68 -16.60 -1.51 22.18
N ILE A 69 -16.75 -1.90 20.91
CA ILE A 69 -17.20 -1.00 19.84
C ILE A 69 -18.73 -0.98 19.69
N LYS A 70 -19.41 -2.04 20.12
CA LYS A 70 -20.87 -2.16 20.18
C LYS A 70 -21.57 -1.96 18.83
N ASN A 71 -20.97 -2.47 17.75
CA ASN A 71 -21.45 -2.30 16.37
C ASN A 71 -21.59 -0.84 15.90
N ASP A 72 -21.01 0.12 16.62
CA ASP A 72 -20.92 1.51 16.19
C ASP A 72 -19.75 1.67 15.20
N THR A 73 -19.96 1.20 13.97
CA THR A 73 -18.96 1.20 12.88
C THR A 73 -19.06 2.38 11.93
N LYS A 74 -20.02 3.30 12.13
CA LYS A 74 -20.14 4.52 11.32
C LYS A 74 -18.84 5.34 11.36
N CYS A 75 -18.45 5.89 10.21
CA CYS A 75 -17.29 6.74 10.06
C CYS A 75 -17.35 7.92 11.02
N MET A 76 -16.30 8.05 11.82
CA MET A 76 -16.23 9.05 12.90
C MET A 76 -16.11 10.49 12.39
N LEU A 77 -15.88 10.67 11.09
CA LEU A 77 -15.65 11.95 10.46
C LEU A 77 -16.90 12.42 9.72
N CYS A 78 -17.44 11.59 8.81
CA CYS A 78 -18.59 11.96 7.99
C CYS A 78 -19.93 11.44 8.51
N ASN A 79 -19.93 10.45 9.40
CA ASN A 79 -21.12 9.78 9.96
C ASN A 79 -22.11 9.20 8.92
N SER A 80 -21.74 9.13 7.64
CA SER A 80 -22.65 8.75 6.54
C SER A 80 -22.51 7.31 6.06
N ALA A 81 -21.34 6.68 6.23
CA ALA A 81 -21.09 5.30 5.85
C ALA A 81 -20.28 4.56 6.92
N GLU A 82 -20.19 3.24 6.83
CA GLU A 82 -19.30 2.43 7.66
C GLU A 82 -17.82 2.79 7.42
N GLU A 83 -17.03 2.89 8.49
CA GLU A 83 -15.59 3.12 8.37
C GLU A 83 -14.86 1.82 8.03
N SER A 84 -14.56 1.65 6.74
CA SER A 84 -13.68 0.61 6.22
C SER A 84 -12.38 1.18 5.65
N ASN A 85 -11.42 0.31 5.32
CA ASN A 85 -10.17 0.72 4.66
C ASN A 85 -10.43 1.37 3.28
N ASP A 86 -11.47 0.96 2.55
CA ASP A 86 -11.87 1.59 1.29
C ASP A 86 -12.52 2.97 1.54
N HIS A 87 -13.38 3.05 2.54
CA HIS A 87 -14.09 4.28 2.87
C HIS A 87 -13.15 5.42 3.28
N ILE A 88 -12.06 5.16 4.00
CA ILE A 88 -11.14 6.21 4.46
C ILE A 88 -10.63 7.09 3.32
N TRP A 89 -10.36 6.50 2.15
CA TRP A 89 -9.85 7.23 0.99
C TRP A 89 -10.95 7.97 0.22
N LYS A 90 -12.22 7.64 0.45
CA LYS A 90 -13.40 8.23 -0.19
C LYS A 90 -14.22 9.11 0.75
N CYS A 91 -13.84 9.18 2.03
CA CYS A 91 -14.59 9.92 3.04
C CYS A 91 -14.64 11.41 2.68
N PRO A 92 -15.83 12.03 2.57
CA PRO A 92 -15.97 13.41 2.11
C PRO A 92 -15.30 14.40 3.06
N THR A 93 -15.24 14.09 4.36
CA THR A 93 -14.52 14.91 5.35
C THR A 93 -13.00 14.79 5.22
N LEU A 94 -12.46 13.64 4.77
CA LEU A 94 -11.02 13.45 4.57
C LEU A 94 -10.54 13.90 3.20
N LEU A 95 -11.39 13.85 2.19
CA LEU A 95 -11.01 14.13 0.81
C LEU A 95 -10.30 15.49 0.61
N PRO A 96 -10.71 16.61 1.27
CA PRO A 96 -9.96 17.86 1.23
C PRO A 96 -8.54 17.76 1.82
N HIS A 97 -8.37 16.99 2.90
CA HIS A 97 -7.05 16.71 3.50
C HIS A 97 -6.18 15.84 2.58
N ILE A 98 -6.77 14.86 1.90
CA ILE A 98 -6.08 14.05 0.90
C ILE A 98 -5.61 14.95 -0.25
N ARG A 99 -6.51 15.73 -0.82
CA ARG A 99 -6.22 16.63 -1.95
C ARG A 99 -5.10 17.63 -1.63
N SER A 100 -5.21 18.34 -0.50
CA SER A 100 -4.17 19.27 -0.04
C SER A 100 -2.84 18.56 0.20
N THR A 101 -2.86 17.32 0.71
CA THR A 101 -1.65 16.51 0.86
C THR A 101 -1.02 16.16 -0.48
N PHE A 102 -1.81 15.82 -1.50
CA PHE A 102 -1.27 15.55 -2.85
C PHE A 102 -0.70 16.79 -3.53
N ARG A 103 -1.32 17.97 -3.33
CA ARG A 103 -0.72 19.25 -3.78
C ARG A 103 0.64 19.49 -3.14
N LEU A 104 0.75 19.25 -1.83
CA LEU A 104 2.03 19.32 -1.11
C LEU A 104 3.03 18.27 -1.62
N LEU A 105 2.58 17.06 -1.92
CA LEU A 105 3.46 16.01 -2.46
C LEU A 105 3.99 16.37 -3.85
N ALA A 106 3.18 16.99 -4.70
CA ALA A 106 3.60 17.49 -5.99
C ALA A 106 4.70 18.57 -5.84
N ASP A 107 4.51 19.54 -4.94
CA ASP A 107 5.50 20.55 -4.61
C ASP A 107 6.81 19.93 -4.06
N GLN A 108 6.71 18.95 -3.17
CA GLN A 108 7.87 18.23 -2.65
C GLN A 108 8.58 17.42 -3.74
N ALA A 109 7.84 16.79 -4.67
CA ALA A 109 8.43 16.09 -5.80
C ALA A 109 9.15 17.06 -6.74
N GLN A 110 8.55 18.22 -7.03
CA GLN A 110 9.16 19.26 -7.84
C GLN A 110 10.45 19.79 -7.21
N THR A 111 10.41 20.16 -5.92
CA THR A 111 11.59 20.61 -5.17
C THR A 111 12.68 19.54 -5.16
N PHE A 112 12.29 18.28 -4.98
CA PHE A 112 13.23 17.16 -4.99
C PHE A 112 13.89 16.99 -6.36
N LEU A 113 13.11 17.01 -7.44
CA LEU A 113 13.62 16.88 -8.80
C LEU A 113 14.51 18.08 -9.18
N GLN A 114 14.13 19.32 -8.86
CA GLN A 114 14.95 20.50 -9.11
C GLN A 114 16.32 20.42 -8.42
N LYS A 115 16.38 19.79 -7.25
CA LYS A 115 17.62 19.67 -6.47
C LYS A 115 18.53 18.52 -6.93
N TYR A 116 17.95 17.40 -7.37
CA TYR A 116 18.68 16.14 -7.56
C TYR A 116 18.65 15.60 -8.98
N ALA A 117 17.86 16.16 -9.89
CA ALA A 117 17.81 15.70 -11.28
C ALA A 117 19.15 15.94 -11.98
N ASP A 118 19.65 14.90 -12.65
CA ASP A 118 20.89 14.98 -13.44
C ASP A 118 20.66 15.65 -14.81
N LYS A 119 19.41 15.65 -15.28
CA LYS A 119 19.03 16.24 -16.57
C LYS A 119 18.48 17.64 -16.36
N LEU A 120 19.07 18.62 -17.05
CA LEU A 120 18.50 19.95 -17.19
C LEU A 120 17.14 19.81 -17.88
N ASN A 121 16.04 19.98 -17.14
CA ASN A 121 14.72 19.76 -17.69
C ASN A 121 13.80 20.93 -17.32
N LEU A 122 13.48 21.75 -18.33
CA LEU A 122 12.56 22.88 -18.22
C LEU A 122 11.12 22.43 -17.90
N CYS A 123 10.81 21.14 -18.04
CA CYS A 123 9.46 20.59 -17.92
C CYS A 123 9.20 19.84 -16.60
N ILE A 124 10.04 19.97 -15.55
CA ILE A 124 9.82 19.28 -14.25
C ILE A 124 8.41 19.58 -13.71
N THR A 125 8.00 20.85 -13.75
CA THR A 125 6.69 21.29 -13.26
C THR A 125 5.56 20.58 -13.99
N ASP A 126 5.63 20.52 -15.33
CA ASP A 126 4.60 19.92 -16.16
C ASP A 126 4.56 18.39 -16.00
N SER A 127 5.72 17.74 -15.96
CA SER A 127 5.82 16.29 -15.68
C SER A 127 5.09 15.90 -14.40
N ILE A 128 5.25 16.69 -13.33
CA ILE A 128 4.57 16.44 -12.05
C ILE A 128 3.09 16.81 -12.12
N LYS A 129 2.77 17.99 -12.66
CA LYS A 129 1.39 18.51 -12.72
C LYS A 129 0.45 17.62 -13.53
N TYR A 130 0.94 17.04 -14.62
CA TYR A 130 0.16 16.19 -15.52
C TYR A 130 0.31 14.69 -15.24
N SER A 131 1.13 14.27 -14.28
CA SER A 131 1.19 12.85 -13.91
C SER A 131 -0.14 12.39 -13.34
N ASN A 132 -0.54 11.16 -13.64
CA ASN A 132 -1.79 10.61 -13.12
C ASN A 132 -1.76 10.52 -11.59
N THR A 133 -0.57 10.47 -10.99
CA THR A 133 -0.39 10.45 -9.54
C THR A 133 -0.83 11.77 -8.88
N PHE A 134 -0.58 12.94 -9.50
CA PHE A 134 -0.83 14.24 -8.85
C PHE A 134 -1.93 15.09 -9.50
N CYS A 135 -2.20 14.91 -10.80
CA CYS A 135 -3.03 15.81 -11.60
C CYS A 135 -4.41 16.06 -11.00
N TRP A 136 -5.06 15.00 -10.51
CA TRP A 136 -6.40 15.06 -9.91
C TRP A 136 -6.49 16.05 -8.75
N SER A 137 -5.39 16.27 -8.03
CA SER A 137 -5.40 17.12 -6.85
C SER A 137 -5.55 18.61 -7.18
N PHE A 138 -5.21 19.03 -8.41
CA PHE A 138 -5.29 20.41 -8.87
C PHE A 138 -6.71 20.81 -9.30
N TYR A 139 -7.60 19.85 -9.51
CA TYR A 139 -9.00 20.09 -9.87
C TYR A 139 -9.92 19.74 -8.70
N ASN A 140 -10.81 20.65 -8.30
CA ASN A 140 -11.60 20.50 -7.08
C ASN A 140 -12.64 19.37 -7.15
N ASP A 141 -13.10 19.01 -8.35
CA ASP A 141 -14.13 17.99 -8.54
C ASP A 141 -13.59 16.69 -9.16
N ALA A 142 -12.29 16.63 -9.43
CA ALA A 142 -11.69 15.42 -9.98
C ALA A 142 -11.65 14.30 -8.94
N PRO A 143 -12.01 13.07 -9.33
CA PRO A 143 -11.88 11.89 -8.48
C PRO A 143 -10.40 11.52 -8.29
N ILE A 144 -10.11 10.83 -7.19
CA ILE A 144 -8.77 10.24 -6.96
C ILE A 144 -8.50 9.22 -8.07
N THR A 145 -7.35 9.34 -8.72
CA THR A 145 -6.92 8.39 -9.75
C THR A 145 -6.44 7.08 -9.12
N ASP A 146 -6.45 6.00 -9.90
CA ASP A 146 -5.89 4.71 -9.48
C ASP A 146 -4.42 4.83 -9.04
N ASN A 147 -3.61 5.64 -9.74
CA ASN A 147 -2.20 5.89 -9.38
C ASN A 147 -2.06 6.62 -8.03
N ALA A 148 -2.95 7.56 -7.72
CA ALA A 148 -2.99 8.20 -6.42
C ALA A 148 -3.46 7.24 -5.31
N THR A 149 -4.42 6.36 -5.60
CA THR A 149 -4.83 5.28 -4.69
C THR A 149 -3.65 4.34 -4.38
N LEU A 150 -2.84 3.97 -5.38
CA LEU A 150 -1.63 3.18 -5.17
C LEU A 150 -0.67 3.88 -4.19
N LEU A 151 -0.42 5.18 -4.37
CA LEU A 151 0.45 5.95 -3.46
C LEU A 151 -0.11 6.02 -2.03
N LEU A 152 -1.43 6.22 -1.87
CA LEU A 152 -2.11 6.18 -0.56
C LEU A 152 -1.92 4.82 0.14
N ARG A 153 -1.92 3.75 -0.65
CA ARG A 153 -1.70 2.37 -0.19
C ARG A 153 -0.21 1.98 -0.12
N SER A 154 0.71 2.94 -0.21
CA SER A 154 2.16 2.71 -0.13
C SER A 154 2.76 1.87 -1.27
N TYR A 155 2.07 1.76 -2.40
CA TYR A 155 2.61 1.18 -3.63
C TYR A 155 3.30 2.23 -4.49
N VAL A 156 4.35 1.82 -5.21
CA VAL A 156 4.98 2.65 -6.24
C VAL A 156 4.28 2.34 -7.57
N SER A 157 3.64 3.33 -8.17
CA SER A 157 3.02 3.17 -9.49
C SER A 157 4.05 3.29 -10.62
N GLU A 158 3.75 2.68 -11.76
CA GLU A 158 4.52 2.87 -13.00
C GLU A 158 4.50 4.33 -13.47
N ASP A 159 3.38 5.03 -13.29
CA ASP A 159 3.25 6.46 -13.57
C ASP A 159 4.26 7.29 -12.78
N LEU A 160 4.37 7.03 -11.46
CA LEU A 160 5.34 7.71 -10.60
C LEU A 160 6.78 7.39 -11.01
N PHE A 161 7.07 6.12 -11.32
CA PHE A 161 8.39 5.71 -11.78
C PHE A 161 8.78 6.42 -13.08
N ARG A 162 7.91 6.41 -14.09
CA ARG A 162 8.13 7.06 -15.39
C ARG A 162 8.32 8.56 -15.22
N THR A 163 7.50 9.19 -14.38
CA THR A 163 7.59 10.63 -14.08
C THR A 163 8.95 11.00 -13.52
N PHE A 164 9.52 10.20 -12.61
CA PHE A 164 10.87 10.46 -12.10
C PHE A 164 11.97 10.07 -13.10
N ARG A 165 11.81 8.93 -13.80
CA ARG A 165 12.82 8.34 -14.70
C ARG A 165 13.26 9.29 -15.82
N THR A 166 12.37 10.13 -16.31
CA THR A 166 12.67 11.12 -17.37
C THR A 166 13.70 12.15 -16.95
N HIS A 167 13.86 12.41 -15.64
CA HIS A 167 14.72 13.45 -15.08
C HIS A 167 16.11 12.96 -14.62
N PHE A 168 16.34 11.65 -14.57
CA PHE A 168 17.64 11.09 -14.19
C PHE A 168 18.32 10.40 -15.36
N LEU A 169 19.65 10.37 -15.35
CA LEU A 169 20.43 9.65 -16.37
C LEU A 169 20.36 8.14 -16.14
N THR A 170 20.57 7.72 -14.88
CA THR A 170 20.66 6.31 -14.50
C THR A 170 19.41 5.80 -13.81
N GLN A 171 19.14 4.50 -13.96
CA GLN A 171 18.08 3.82 -13.22
C GLN A 171 18.38 3.80 -11.71
N GLY A 172 19.64 3.65 -11.31
CA GLY A 172 20.05 3.67 -9.90
C GLY A 172 19.72 4.99 -9.20
N ALA A 173 20.02 6.13 -9.84
CA ALA A 173 19.66 7.46 -9.33
C ALA A 173 18.13 7.63 -9.22
N THR A 174 17.39 7.18 -10.25
CA THR A 174 15.92 7.18 -10.24
C THR A 174 15.35 6.39 -9.06
N ILE A 175 15.85 5.17 -8.83
CA ILE A 175 15.40 4.32 -7.72
C ILE A 175 15.64 5.01 -6.38
N LYS A 176 16.86 5.55 -6.15
CA LYS A 176 17.21 6.25 -4.91
C LYS A 176 16.30 7.47 -4.68
N ALA A 177 16.03 8.23 -5.74
CA ALA A 177 15.13 9.37 -5.72
C ALA A 177 13.70 8.98 -5.31
N ILE A 178 13.14 7.95 -5.94
CA ILE A 178 11.79 7.48 -5.65
C ILE A 178 11.68 6.95 -4.23
N LEU A 179 12.64 6.15 -3.75
CA LEU A 179 12.62 5.65 -2.37
C LEU A 179 12.59 6.82 -1.37
N LYS A 180 13.41 7.86 -1.60
CA LYS A 180 13.41 9.05 -0.75
C LYS A 180 12.10 9.85 -0.81
N PHE A 181 11.51 9.93 -2.00
CA PHE A 181 10.19 10.53 -2.17
C PHE A 181 9.11 9.73 -1.44
N MET A 182 9.12 8.40 -1.54
CA MET A 182 8.14 7.51 -0.89
C MET A 182 8.18 7.59 0.65
N GLU A 183 9.36 7.77 1.24
CA GLU A 183 9.49 8.09 2.67
C GLU A 183 8.74 9.39 3.02
N THR A 184 8.97 10.43 2.22
CA THR A 184 8.35 11.75 2.40
C THR A 184 6.83 11.65 2.22
N ALA A 185 6.38 10.91 1.21
CA ALA A 185 4.97 10.63 0.95
C ALA A 185 4.30 9.94 2.12
N THR A 186 4.88 8.84 2.60
CA THR A 186 4.38 8.08 3.74
C THR A 186 4.25 8.96 4.98
N ARG A 187 5.27 9.78 5.27
CA ARG A 187 5.25 10.71 6.40
C ARG A 187 4.13 11.74 6.28
N LEU A 188 3.97 12.35 5.10
CA LEU A 188 2.94 13.37 4.87
C LEU A 188 1.52 12.79 4.92
N ILE A 189 1.29 11.62 4.32
CA ILE A 189 0.01 10.90 4.37
C ILE A 189 -0.36 10.59 5.83
N LYS A 190 0.59 10.03 6.61
CA LYS A 190 0.37 9.75 8.04
C LYS A 190 0.04 11.03 8.82
N ARG A 191 0.81 12.10 8.59
CA ARG A 191 0.70 13.35 9.35
C ARG A 191 -0.58 14.13 9.04
N ASN A 192 -0.96 14.21 7.78
CA ASN A 192 -2.01 15.11 7.32
C ASN A 192 -3.36 14.39 7.19
N ILE A 193 -3.37 13.09 6.88
CA ILE A 193 -4.61 12.32 6.65
C ILE A 193 -4.87 11.42 7.86
N TRP A 194 -3.96 10.49 8.16
CA TRP A 194 -4.19 9.50 9.22
C TRP A 194 -4.27 10.13 10.63
N LYS A 195 -3.54 11.22 10.88
CA LYS A 195 -3.59 11.95 12.15
C LYS A 195 -4.98 12.54 12.43
N VAL A 196 -5.67 13.04 11.39
CA VAL A 196 -7.03 13.59 11.49
C VAL A 196 -8.00 12.49 11.94
N ARG A 197 -8.01 11.36 11.23
CA ARG A 197 -8.82 10.19 11.63
C ARG A 197 -8.45 9.68 13.03
N SER A 198 -7.15 9.65 13.35
CA SER A 198 -6.66 9.20 14.66
C SER A 198 -7.11 10.11 15.81
N ALA A 199 -7.28 11.41 15.57
CA ALA A 199 -7.84 12.34 16.54
C ALA A 199 -9.32 12.02 16.81
N ALA A 200 -10.13 11.84 15.76
CA ALA A 200 -11.53 11.44 15.90
C ALA A 200 -11.68 10.10 16.64
N TRP A 201 -10.77 9.14 16.40
CA TRP A 201 -10.73 7.89 17.16
C TRP A 201 -10.42 8.09 18.65
N LYS A 202 -9.51 9.02 18.99
CA LYS A 202 -9.24 9.36 20.40
C LYS A 202 -10.50 9.93 21.07
N ASP A 203 -11.25 10.78 20.37
CA ASP A 203 -12.48 11.38 20.89
C ASP A 203 -13.59 10.36 21.09
N LYS A 204 -13.78 9.46 20.12
CA LYS A 204 -14.72 8.34 20.26
C LYS A 204 -14.36 7.43 21.43
N LYS A 205 -13.07 7.08 21.61
CA LYS A 205 -12.63 6.30 22.78
C LYS A 205 -12.92 6.99 24.11
N ARG A 206 -12.74 8.31 24.19
CA ARG A 206 -13.08 9.08 25.40
C ARG A 206 -14.57 8.98 25.71
N ARG A 207 -15.43 9.17 24.70
CA ARG A 207 -16.90 9.04 24.85
C ARG A 207 -17.33 7.64 25.29
N LEU A 208 -16.68 6.60 24.76
CA LEU A 208 -16.96 5.20 25.10
C LEU A 208 -16.22 4.71 26.36
N GLN A 209 -15.45 5.57 27.03
CA GLN A 209 -14.61 5.21 28.19
C GLN A 209 -13.65 4.02 27.91
N ILE A 210 -13.18 3.90 26.66
CA ILE A 210 -12.26 2.84 26.23
C ILE A 210 -10.81 3.28 26.51
N THR A 211 -10.14 2.53 27.38
CA THR A 211 -8.72 2.74 27.72
C THR A 211 -7.83 1.67 27.11
N LYS A 212 -6.50 1.85 27.20
CA LYS A 212 -5.54 0.79 26.84
C LYS A 212 -5.75 -0.49 27.68
N LYS A 213 -6.19 -0.34 28.93
CA LYS A 213 -6.52 -1.46 29.82
C LYS A 213 -7.74 -2.23 29.31
N SER A 214 -8.75 -1.54 28.74
CA SER A 214 -9.93 -2.18 28.16
C SER A 214 -9.56 -3.22 27.10
N PHE A 215 -8.64 -2.91 26.19
CA PHE A 215 -8.15 -3.87 25.19
C PHE A 215 -7.35 -5.04 25.79
N LYS A 216 -6.51 -4.79 26.80
CA LYS A 216 -5.76 -5.84 27.49
C LYS A 216 -6.68 -6.80 28.24
N ASN A 217 -7.67 -6.25 28.95
CA ASN A 217 -8.64 -7.01 29.73
C ASN A 217 -9.57 -7.81 28.82
N TYR A 218 -9.96 -7.25 27.68
CA TYR A 218 -10.76 -7.95 26.67
C TYR A 218 -10.11 -9.26 26.19
N GLN A 219 -8.77 -9.28 26.07
CA GLN A 219 -8.05 -10.49 25.70
C GLN A 219 -7.93 -11.51 26.85
N ARG A 220 -8.03 -11.07 28.10
CA ARG A 220 -7.90 -11.93 29.29
C ARG A 220 -9.23 -12.52 29.73
N ASP A 221 -10.33 -11.81 29.53
CA ASP A 221 -11.67 -12.26 29.93
C ASP A 221 -12.30 -13.21 28.90
N PRO A 222 -12.55 -14.49 29.24
CA PRO A 222 -13.22 -15.44 28.35
C PRO A 222 -14.67 -15.04 28.02
N ARG A 223 -15.39 -14.38 28.94
CA ARG A 223 -16.79 -13.95 28.77
C ARG A 223 -16.93 -12.83 27.75
N MET A 224 -15.84 -12.09 27.50
CA MET A 224 -15.80 -11.07 26.46
C MET A 224 -15.53 -11.65 25.06
N LYS A 225 -15.09 -12.91 24.96
CA LYS A 225 -14.75 -13.58 23.70
C LYS A 225 -15.91 -14.40 23.11
N THR A 226 -16.92 -14.74 23.91
CA THR A 226 -18.04 -15.63 23.53
C THR A 226 -18.96 -15.03 22.46
N THR A 227 -18.98 -13.70 22.29
CA THR A 227 -19.72 -13.01 21.20
C THR A 227 -18.97 -12.93 19.88
N ARG A 228 -17.80 -13.54 19.74
CA ARG A 228 -17.14 -13.63 18.43
C ARG A 228 -18.07 -14.44 17.52
N ALA A 229 -18.66 -13.77 16.50
CA ALA A 229 -19.24 -14.47 15.36
C ALA A 229 -18.28 -15.59 14.96
N PRO A 230 -18.79 -16.81 14.68
CA PRO A 230 -17.94 -17.96 14.39
C PRO A 230 -16.89 -17.48 13.40
N ARG A 231 -15.61 -17.64 13.76
CA ARG A 231 -14.50 -17.34 12.86
C ARG A 231 -14.89 -17.98 11.54
N CYS A 232 -15.19 -17.18 10.52
CA CYS A 232 -15.12 -17.70 9.16
C CYS A 232 -13.70 -18.27 9.09
N ARG A 233 -13.59 -19.60 9.03
CA ARG A 233 -12.35 -20.36 9.32
C ARG A 233 -11.19 -20.01 8.38
N ASN A 234 -11.35 -19.01 7.51
CA ASN A 234 -10.43 -18.67 6.42
C ASN A 234 -9.78 -17.28 6.54
N ILE A 235 -9.77 -16.64 7.71
CA ILE A 235 -9.04 -15.36 7.92
C ILE A 235 -8.30 -15.33 9.26
N GLY A 236 -7.78 -16.48 9.68
CA GLY A 236 -6.55 -16.47 10.49
C GLY A 236 -5.38 -16.27 9.54
N TYR A 237 -4.31 -15.62 9.99
CA TYR A 237 -3.01 -15.77 9.34
C TYR A 237 -2.72 -17.28 9.27
N ILE A 238 -2.81 -17.87 8.08
CA ILE A 238 -2.32 -19.21 7.82
C ILE A 238 -0.86 -19.02 7.47
N CYS A 239 0.01 -19.60 8.28
CA CYS A 239 1.42 -19.63 7.96
C CYS A 239 1.59 -20.37 6.63
N PRO A 240 2.11 -19.75 5.56
CA PRO A 240 2.18 -20.41 4.26
C PRO A 240 3.07 -21.65 4.24
N GLN A 241 3.92 -21.81 5.27
CA GLN A 241 4.75 -22.99 5.47
C GLN A 241 3.96 -24.22 5.96
N THR A 242 2.68 -24.08 6.31
CA THR A 242 1.81 -25.19 6.75
C THR A 242 0.79 -25.64 5.71
N VAL A 243 0.78 -25.03 4.51
CA VAL A 243 -0.06 -25.45 3.40
C VAL A 243 0.86 -26.03 2.32
N SER A 244 0.67 -27.30 1.98
CA SER A 244 1.40 -27.96 0.89
C SER A 244 1.31 -27.11 -0.38
N LEU A 245 2.47 -26.72 -0.91
CA LEU A 245 2.63 -25.83 -2.07
C LEU A 245 2.20 -26.47 -3.41
N TYR A 246 1.72 -27.71 -3.38
CA TYR A 246 1.38 -28.46 -4.60
C TYR A 246 0.14 -27.96 -5.35
N ASN A 247 -0.70 -27.11 -4.75
CA ASN A 247 -2.01 -26.74 -5.32
C ASN A 247 -2.16 -25.25 -5.72
N ASN A 248 -1.09 -24.46 -5.72
CA ASN A 248 -1.19 -23.03 -6.07
C ASN A 248 -1.07 -22.82 -7.59
N TYR A 249 -2.21 -22.87 -8.28
CA TYR A 249 -2.30 -22.67 -9.73
C TYR A 249 -2.19 -21.20 -10.19
N ASN A 250 -2.02 -20.22 -9.28
CA ASN A 250 -2.03 -18.79 -9.66
C ASN A 250 -0.96 -17.95 -8.93
N ARG A 251 -0.15 -17.19 -9.70
CA ARG A 251 0.97 -16.34 -9.22
C ARG A 251 0.54 -15.29 -8.19
N SER A 252 -0.70 -14.83 -8.23
CA SER A 252 -1.25 -13.83 -7.30
C SER A 252 -1.46 -14.38 -5.89
N ASP A 253 -1.82 -15.66 -5.77
CA ASP A 253 -1.96 -16.34 -4.48
C ASP A 253 -0.57 -16.56 -3.84
N LEU A 254 0.46 -16.76 -4.67
CA LEU A 254 1.86 -16.83 -4.23
C LEU A 254 2.36 -15.47 -3.69
N ILE A 255 2.07 -14.36 -4.38
CA ILE A 255 2.40 -13.00 -3.92
C ILE A 255 1.68 -12.67 -2.61
N PHE A 256 0.41 -13.07 -2.48
CA PHE A 256 -0.35 -12.92 -1.23
C PHE A 256 0.28 -13.72 -0.09
N ILE A 257 0.66 -14.98 -0.34
CA ILE A 257 1.39 -15.85 0.59
C ILE A 257 2.70 -15.19 1.07
N ILE A 258 3.47 -14.59 0.15
CA ILE A 258 4.75 -13.95 0.47
C ILE A 258 4.53 -12.69 1.32
N LEU A 259 3.59 -11.83 0.93
CA LEU A 259 3.23 -10.59 1.64
C LEU A 259 2.60 -10.85 3.01
N ALA A 260 1.89 -11.97 3.14
CA ALA A 260 1.25 -12.42 4.36
C ALA A 260 2.10 -13.45 5.13
N SER A 261 3.42 -13.55 4.89
CA SER A 261 4.30 -14.42 5.68
C SER A 261 5.12 -13.62 6.71
N SER A 262 5.34 -14.20 7.88
CA SER A 262 6.16 -13.68 8.98
C SER A 262 7.66 -13.63 8.65
N ASN A 263 8.05 -14.16 7.47
CA ASN A 263 9.39 -14.13 6.92
C ASN A 263 9.49 -13.16 5.72
N PHE A 264 8.58 -12.21 5.57
CA PHE A 264 8.61 -11.20 4.50
C PHE A 264 10.02 -10.59 4.31
N LEU A 265 10.74 -10.30 5.41
CA LEU A 265 12.11 -9.77 5.42
C LEU A 265 13.20 -10.69 4.82
N HIS A 266 12.93 -11.99 4.65
CA HIS A 266 13.88 -13.00 4.15
C HIS A 266 13.56 -13.54 2.75
N SER A 267 12.57 -12.97 2.06
CA SER A 267 12.07 -13.48 0.76
C SER A 267 12.83 -12.92 -0.46
N SER A 268 13.98 -12.29 -0.26
CA SER A 268 14.78 -11.61 -1.31
C SER A 268 15.27 -12.52 -2.43
N VAL A 269 15.65 -13.76 -2.13
CA VAL A 269 16.08 -14.76 -3.13
C VAL A 269 14.91 -15.14 -4.07
N PHE A 270 13.67 -15.11 -3.56
CA PHE A 270 12.47 -15.49 -4.31
C PHE A 270 12.00 -14.39 -5.27
N PHE A 271 12.14 -13.11 -4.88
CA PHE A 271 11.88 -11.99 -5.79
C PHE A 271 12.89 -11.94 -6.95
N ASN A 272 14.13 -12.39 -6.73
CA ASN A 272 15.13 -12.53 -7.79
C ASN A 272 14.77 -13.64 -8.80
N GLN A 273 14.14 -14.73 -8.35
CA GLN A 273 13.59 -15.77 -9.23
C GLN A 273 12.39 -15.26 -10.05
N LEU A 274 11.48 -14.51 -9.42
CA LEU A 274 10.37 -13.85 -10.15
C LEU A 274 10.86 -12.86 -11.21
N THR A 275 11.97 -12.15 -10.98
CA THR A 275 12.56 -11.28 -12.00
C THR A 275 13.16 -12.05 -13.19
N TYR A 276 13.70 -13.25 -12.98
CA TYR A 276 14.21 -14.11 -14.06
C TYR A 276 13.06 -14.70 -14.89
N ASP A 277 12.01 -15.20 -14.25
CA ASP A 277 10.85 -15.75 -14.97
C ASP A 277 9.98 -14.68 -15.68
N LEU A 278 10.09 -13.40 -15.27
CA LEU A 278 9.40 -12.29 -15.93
C LEU A 278 10.26 -11.64 -17.03
N SER A 279 11.58 -11.92 -17.08
CA SER A 279 12.45 -11.47 -18.17
C SER A 279 12.42 -12.41 -19.38
N ASP A 280 12.12 -13.70 -19.18
CA ASP A 280 12.01 -14.67 -20.29
C ASP A 280 10.75 -14.50 -21.14
N ASP A 281 9.73 -13.79 -20.65
CA ASP A 281 8.53 -13.45 -21.42
C ASP A 281 8.70 -12.16 -22.27
N ILE A 282 9.88 -11.54 -22.27
CA ILE A 282 10.23 -10.51 -23.27
C ILE A 282 10.75 -11.25 -24.52
N SER A 283 9.84 -11.88 -25.25
CA SER A 283 10.11 -12.27 -26.63
C SER A 283 10.34 -11.01 -27.47
N TYR A 284 11.61 -10.69 -27.69
CA TYR A 284 12.01 -9.76 -28.73
C TYR A 284 11.50 -10.29 -30.07
N TYR A 285 10.78 -9.44 -30.80
CA TYR A 285 10.48 -9.64 -32.21
C TYR A 285 11.76 -9.98 -32.97
N SER A 286 11.77 -11.12 -33.65
CA SER A 286 12.61 -11.38 -34.84
C SER A 286 11.87 -12.38 -35.74
N SER A 287 11.85 -12.01 -37.02
CA SER A 287 10.93 -12.40 -38.10
C SER A 287 10.97 -13.88 -38.56
N PRO A 288 10.02 -14.29 -39.45
CA PRO A 288 9.73 -15.68 -39.78
C PRO A 288 10.62 -16.21 -40.91
N HIS A 289 10.97 -17.51 -40.90
CA HIS A 289 11.04 -18.36 -42.11
C HIS A 289 11.51 -19.82 -41.84
N TYR A 290 10.77 -20.74 -42.47
CA TYR A 290 11.12 -22.07 -43.02
C TYR A 290 11.50 -23.29 -42.15
N SER A 291 10.56 -24.24 -42.17
CA SER A 291 10.67 -25.68 -42.47
C SER A 291 12.04 -26.36 -42.51
N ARG A 292 12.16 -27.50 -41.81
CA ARG A 292 12.54 -28.79 -42.42
C ARG A 292 12.32 -29.99 -41.49
N ILE A 293 11.69 -31.00 -42.09
CA ILE A 293 11.63 -32.42 -41.73
C ILE A 293 13.05 -33.03 -41.73
N LEU A 294 13.29 -34.04 -40.87
CA LEU A 294 14.00 -35.32 -41.12
C LEU A 294 14.01 -36.12 -39.81
N MET A 295 13.22 -37.21 -39.70
CA MET A 295 13.66 -38.62 -39.75
C MET A 295 14.89 -38.94 -38.90
N VAL A 296 14.69 -39.65 -37.79
CA VAL A 296 14.87 -41.11 -37.68
C VAL A 296 13.71 -41.68 -36.86
#